data_AF-A0A402DF56-F1
#
_entry.id   AF-A0A402DF56-F1
#
_cell.length_a   1.000
_cell.length_b   1.000
_cell.length_c   1.000
_cell.angle_alpha   90.00
_cell.angle_beta   90.00
_cell.angle_gamma   90.00
#
_symmetry.space_group_name_H-M   'P 1'
#
loop_
_entity.id
_entity.type
_entity.pdbx_description
1 polymer ?
#
loop_
_entity_poly.entity_id
_entity_poly.type
_entity_poly.pdbx_seq_one_letter_code
_entity_poly.pdbx_strand_id
1 'polypeptide(L)'
;MKTDSIFYQLLQRFPACFFDLLNLPPETANSYQFSSVEVKQLSFRLDGVFLPDTPNQPIYFLEVQFQKDNRFYSRFFSEIFLYLHQTDLSNNWQGVVIYPRRSVESVETARYGELINSSRILRFYLEELREGESLGISMLQLIIAPTARAIEQGKQLIPRIRQEFPKFKQQQELLELIETILVYKLPQVSRKEIEAMFSLSDLKQTKVYQEALEEGREEGREEGREEGREEGRQEGELAAKLASIPRLLALGLNFEQIAQALELEIEQVRQATQGE
;
A
#
# COMPACT_ATOMS: atom_id res chain seq x y z
N MET A 1 1.65 -1.24 13.65
CA MET A 1 2.67 -0.93 12.64
C MET A 1 2.09 -0.66 11.26
N LYS A 2 1.42 -1.60 10.58
CA LYS A 2 0.99 -1.39 9.18
C LYS A 2 -0.22 -0.44 9.00
N THR A 3 -1.15 -0.41 9.96
CA THR A 3 -2.26 0.56 9.95
C THR A 3 -1.77 1.98 10.25
N ASP A 4 -0.80 2.11 11.16
CA ASP A 4 -0.18 3.38 11.54
C ASP A 4 0.52 4.03 10.32
N SER A 5 1.22 3.22 9.49
CA SER A 5 1.83 3.73 8.25
C SER A 5 0.81 4.21 7.22
N ILE A 6 -0.35 3.57 7.12
CA ILE A 6 -1.43 3.99 6.20
C ILE A 6 -2.04 5.31 6.68
N PHE A 7 -2.28 5.46 7.98
CA PHE A 7 -2.73 6.73 8.57
C PHE A 7 -1.74 7.86 8.30
N TYR A 8 -0.46 7.61 8.53
CA TYR A 8 0.58 8.59 8.27
C TYR A 8 0.64 8.99 6.80
N GLN A 9 0.57 8.03 5.87
CA GLN A 9 0.52 8.31 4.43
C GLN A 9 -0.71 9.12 4.02
N LEU A 10 -1.88 8.81 4.60
CA LEU A 10 -3.11 9.57 4.37
C LEU A 10 -2.94 11.03 4.81
N LEU A 11 -2.43 11.26 6.02
CA LEU A 11 -2.22 12.61 6.56
C LEU A 11 -1.14 13.39 5.81
N GLN A 12 -0.09 12.71 5.33
CA GLN A 12 0.97 13.32 4.55
C GLN A 12 0.50 13.80 3.18
N ARG A 13 -0.35 13.01 2.50
CA ARG A 13 -0.86 13.34 1.15
C ARG A 13 -2.13 14.19 1.19
N PHE A 14 -2.94 14.02 2.25
CA PHE A 14 -4.22 14.70 2.41
C PHE A 14 -4.39 15.25 3.83
N PRO A 15 -3.60 16.27 4.22
CA PRO A 15 -3.61 16.83 5.58
C PRO A 15 -4.95 17.45 5.98
N ALA A 16 -5.79 17.84 5.02
CA ALA A 16 -7.12 18.38 5.27
C ALA A 16 -8.00 17.43 6.10
N CYS A 17 -7.84 16.10 5.97
CA CYS A 17 -8.62 15.14 6.76
C CYS A 17 -8.41 15.27 8.27
N PHE A 18 -7.24 15.76 8.72
CA PHE A 18 -6.99 16.04 10.13
C PHE A 18 -7.83 17.22 10.64
N PHE A 19 -7.95 18.28 9.83
CA PHE A 19 -8.71 19.47 10.20
C PHE A 19 -10.22 19.22 10.13
N ASP A 20 -10.68 18.30 9.29
CA ASP A 20 -12.05 17.80 9.32
C ASP A 20 -12.41 17.22 10.69
N LEU A 21 -11.51 16.45 11.32
CA LEU A 21 -11.74 15.92 12.68
C LEU A 21 -11.91 17.04 13.70
N LEU A 22 -11.15 18.12 13.54
CA LEU A 22 -11.22 19.29 14.42
C LEU A 22 -12.46 20.17 14.15
N ASN A 23 -13.29 19.82 13.15
CA ASN A 23 -14.37 20.67 12.64
C ASN A 23 -13.87 22.06 12.20
N LEU A 24 -12.65 22.12 11.68
CA LEU A 24 -12.06 23.34 11.12
C LEU A 24 -12.19 23.34 9.60
N PRO A 25 -12.19 24.51 8.94
CA PRO A 25 -12.24 24.59 7.48
C PRO A 25 -11.07 23.80 6.86
N PRO A 26 -11.29 23.01 5.79
CA PRO A 26 -10.23 22.23 5.13
C PRO A 26 -9.03 23.08 4.68
N GLU A 27 -9.27 24.35 4.33
CA GLU A 27 -8.25 25.30 3.92
C GLU A 27 -7.27 25.64 5.05
N THR A 28 -7.63 25.36 6.31
CA THR A 28 -6.72 25.49 7.46
C THR A 28 -5.44 24.70 7.23
N ALA A 29 -5.53 23.54 6.58
CA ALA A 29 -4.39 22.70 6.24
C ALA A 29 -3.33 23.44 5.40
N ASN A 30 -3.72 24.44 4.62
CA ASN A 30 -2.79 25.22 3.80
C ASN A 30 -1.86 26.14 4.63
N SER A 31 -2.19 26.35 5.90
CA SER A 31 -1.39 27.15 6.85
C SER A 31 -0.56 26.29 7.82
N TYR A 32 -0.48 24.97 7.54
CA TYR A 32 0.26 24.02 8.35
C TYR A 32 1.17 23.13 7.50
N GLN A 33 2.29 22.75 8.09
CA GLN A 33 3.21 21.75 7.56
C GLN A 33 3.12 20.49 8.41
N PHE A 34 2.80 19.36 7.78
CA PHE A 34 2.81 18.06 8.44
C PHE A 34 4.18 17.40 8.34
N SER A 35 4.73 16.97 9.48
CA SER A 35 6.02 16.29 9.57
C SER A 35 6.04 15.24 10.67
N SER A 36 6.86 14.21 10.51
CA SER A 36 7.32 13.38 11.64
C SER A 36 8.63 13.95 12.16
N VAL A 37 8.77 14.06 13.47
CA VAL A 37 9.97 14.61 14.11
C VAL A 37 10.61 13.55 14.99
N GLU A 38 11.89 13.29 14.72
CA GLU A 38 12.73 12.40 15.53
C GLU A 38 13.68 13.23 16.40
N VAL A 39 13.52 13.13 17.72
CA VAL A 39 14.34 13.84 18.69
C VAL A 39 15.59 13.00 19.00
N LYS A 40 16.72 13.44 18.44
CA LYS A 40 18.00 12.70 18.41
C LYS A 40 18.58 12.30 19.78
N GLN A 41 18.22 13.00 20.86
CA GLN A 41 18.88 12.78 22.16
C GLN A 41 18.42 11.52 22.91
N LEU A 42 17.26 10.93 22.60
CA LEU A 42 16.69 9.79 23.36
C LEU A 42 15.84 8.81 22.53
N SER A 43 15.97 8.80 21.18
CA SER A 43 15.12 7.99 20.27
C SER A 43 13.61 8.21 20.46
N PHE A 44 13.22 9.42 20.85
CA PHE A 44 11.81 9.83 20.88
C PHE A 44 11.36 10.21 19.47
N ARG A 45 10.18 9.74 19.08
CA ARG A 45 9.60 10.01 17.77
C ARG A 45 8.18 10.49 17.97
N LEU A 46 7.90 11.70 17.46
CA LEU A 46 6.56 12.19 17.29
C LEU A 46 6.10 11.79 15.89
N ASP A 47 5.10 10.90 15.84
CA ASP A 47 4.65 10.31 14.59
C ASP A 47 3.85 11.30 13.72
N GLY A 48 3.26 12.34 14.32
CA GLY A 48 2.63 13.43 13.58
C GLY A 48 2.75 14.77 14.29
N VAL A 49 3.32 15.76 13.60
CA VAL A 49 3.35 17.16 14.06
C VAL A 49 2.85 18.05 12.93
N PHE A 50 1.77 18.79 13.19
CA PHE A 50 1.33 19.89 12.34
C PHE A 50 1.87 21.20 12.90
N LEU A 51 2.85 21.77 12.20
CA LEU A 51 3.45 23.05 12.54
C LEU A 51 2.76 24.17 11.78
N PRO A 52 2.21 25.19 12.45
CA PRO A 52 1.60 26.33 11.79
C PRO A 52 2.65 27.27 11.20
N ASP A 53 2.28 27.98 10.13
CA ASP A 53 3.13 29.03 9.54
C ASP A 53 3.18 30.32 10.38
N THR A 54 2.32 30.44 11.41
CA THR A 54 2.18 31.66 12.22
C THR A 54 2.21 31.36 13.74
N PRO A 55 2.72 32.27 14.58
CA PRO A 55 2.87 32.06 16.02
C PRO A 55 1.54 32.02 16.79
N ASN A 56 0.46 32.58 16.22
CA ASN A 56 -0.84 32.70 16.88
C ASN A 56 -1.68 31.41 16.80
N GLN A 57 -1.26 30.47 15.97
CA GLN A 57 -1.91 29.19 15.79
C GLN A 57 -1.21 28.11 16.64
N PRO A 58 -1.95 27.10 17.14
CA PRO A 58 -1.35 26.06 17.94
C PRO A 58 -0.54 25.07 17.09
N ILE A 59 0.52 24.49 17.66
CA ILE A 59 1.13 23.26 17.15
C ILE A 59 0.20 22.09 17.49
N TYR A 60 -0.10 21.22 16.54
CA TYR A 60 -0.80 19.97 16.84
C TYR A 60 0.16 18.79 16.87
N PHE A 61 0.21 18.11 18.00
CA PHE A 61 0.87 16.83 18.13
C PHE A 61 -0.17 15.73 17.97
N LEU A 62 0.01 14.86 16.99
CA LEU A 62 -0.93 13.82 16.62
C LEU A 62 -0.32 12.44 16.89
N GLU A 63 -1.05 11.62 17.63
CA GLU A 63 -0.81 10.18 17.69
C GLU A 63 -2.06 9.40 17.26
N VAL A 64 -1.85 8.32 16.50
CA VAL A 64 -2.89 7.35 16.17
C VAL A 64 -2.63 6.07 16.94
N GLN A 65 -3.59 5.64 17.77
CA GLN A 65 -3.41 4.53 18.69
C GLN A 65 -4.38 3.38 18.40
N PHE A 66 -3.88 2.34 17.74
CA PHE A 66 -4.65 1.14 17.35
C PHE A 66 -4.67 0.01 18.38
N GLN A 67 -3.78 0.09 19.37
CA GLN A 67 -3.63 -0.95 20.39
C GLN A 67 -3.69 -0.34 21.77
N LYS A 68 -4.06 -1.13 22.77
CA LYS A 68 -4.05 -0.65 24.14
C LYS A 68 -2.62 -0.49 24.62
N ASP A 69 -2.25 0.70 25.03
CA ASP A 69 -0.94 1.00 25.62
C ASP A 69 -1.15 1.80 26.92
N ASN A 70 -0.86 1.15 28.05
CA ASN A 70 -1.04 1.77 29.36
C ASN A 70 -0.04 2.91 29.62
N ARG A 71 1.08 2.95 28.89
CA ARG A 71 2.12 3.99 29.02
C ARG A 71 1.99 5.09 27.96
N PHE A 72 1.01 4.99 27.05
CA PHE A 72 0.84 5.93 25.94
C PHE A 72 0.91 7.40 26.39
N TYR A 73 0.02 7.82 27.31
CA TYR A 73 -0.02 9.22 27.76
C TYR A 73 1.29 9.68 28.41
N SER A 74 1.95 8.80 29.17
CA SER A 74 3.26 9.11 29.77
C SER A 74 4.33 9.41 28.71
N ARG A 75 4.35 8.60 27.65
CA ARG A 75 5.27 8.75 26.52
C ARG A 75 4.92 10.00 25.72
N PHE A 76 3.67 10.13 25.30
CA PHE A 76 3.18 11.24 24.48
C PHE A 76 3.44 12.61 25.13
N PHE A 77 3.15 12.77 26.43
CA PHE A 77 3.44 14.05 27.10
C PHE A 77 4.93 14.31 27.28
N SER A 78 5.72 13.27 27.55
CA SER A 78 7.18 13.42 27.62
C SER A 78 7.76 13.89 26.28
N GLU A 79 7.29 13.31 25.18
CA GLU A 79 7.71 13.67 23.82
C GLU A 79 7.32 15.09 23.46
N ILE A 80 6.07 15.49 23.74
CA ILE A 80 5.58 16.86 23.51
C ILE A 80 6.40 17.88 24.29
N PHE A 81 6.58 17.68 25.60
CA PHE A 81 7.29 18.65 26.43
C PHE A 81 8.77 18.73 26.10
N LEU A 82 9.38 17.61 25.71
CA LEU A 82 10.75 17.60 25.22
C LEU A 82 10.87 18.37 23.90
N TYR A 83 9.95 18.16 22.96
CA TYR A 83 9.93 18.91 21.70
C TYR A 83 9.81 20.41 21.98
N LEU A 84 8.83 20.83 22.78
CA LEU A 84 8.62 22.24 23.13
C LEU A 84 9.84 22.85 23.83
N HIS A 85 10.53 22.09 24.68
CA HIS A 85 11.76 22.54 25.34
C HIS A 85 12.93 22.75 24.36
N GLN A 86 12.99 21.97 23.29
CA GLN A 86 14.09 21.99 22.32
C GLN A 86 13.87 22.99 21.17
N THR A 87 12.69 23.59 21.06
CA THR A 87 12.37 24.57 20.03
C THR A 87 12.21 25.97 20.61
N ASP A 88 12.59 27.00 19.85
CA ASP A 88 12.33 28.40 20.20
C ASP A 88 10.92 28.89 19.79
N LEU A 89 10.02 27.95 19.45
CA LEU A 89 8.64 28.27 19.05
C LEU A 89 7.84 28.73 20.28
N SER A 90 7.14 29.85 20.14
CA SER A 90 6.27 30.42 21.18
C SER A 90 4.80 30.06 21.02
N ASN A 91 4.48 29.25 20.01
CA ASN A 91 3.13 28.78 19.72
C ASN A 91 2.50 28.09 20.93
N ASN A 92 1.19 28.26 21.06
CA ASN A 92 0.41 27.35 21.89
C ASN A 92 0.46 25.91 21.29
N TRP A 93 -0.05 24.91 22.00
CA TRP A 93 -0.06 23.54 21.47
C TRP A 93 -1.31 22.75 21.84
N GLN A 94 -1.67 21.73 21.05
CA GLN A 94 -2.71 20.77 21.39
C GLN A 94 -2.25 19.36 21.05
N GLY A 95 -2.62 18.41 21.90
CA GLY A 95 -2.46 16.98 21.61
C GLY A 95 -3.74 16.46 20.98
N VAL A 96 -3.62 15.70 19.89
CA VAL A 96 -4.71 15.03 19.23
C VAL A 96 -4.43 13.55 19.22
N VAL A 97 -5.37 12.75 19.72
CA VAL A 97 -5.25 11.30 19.78
C VAL A 97 -6.40 10.69 19.02
N ILE A 98 -6.08 9.87 18.01
CA ILE A 98 -7.07 9.16 17.20
C ILE A 98 -7.07 7.69 17.63
N TYR A 99 -8.23 7.21 18.05
CA TYR A 99 -8.49 5.81 18.37
C TYR A 99 -9.45 5.20 17.35
N PRO A 100 -9.35 3.90 17.03
CA PRO A 100 -10.38 3.23 16.25
C PRO A 100 -11.72 3.21 17.00
N ARG A 101 -11.69 2.94 18.32
CA ARG A 101 -12.86 2.78 19.20
C ARG A 101 -12.48 3.01 20.66
N ARG A 102 -13.45 3.36 21.52
CA ARG A 102 -13.20 3.68 22.95
C ARG A 102 -12.49 2.59 23.72
N SER A 103 -12.78 1.32 23.43
CA SER A 103 -12.20 0.18 24.16
C SER A 103 -10.67 0.06 24.03
N VAL A 104 -10.06 0.76 23.08
CA VAL A 104 -8.60 0.78 22.87
C VAL A 104 -7.90 1.80 23.75
N GLU A 105 -8.60 2.86 24.18
CA GLU A 105 -8.01 3.91 25.01
C GLU A 105 -7.48 3.34 26.35
N SER A 106 -6.34 3.87 26.78
CA SER A 106 -5.74 3.53 28.07
C SER A 106 -6.63 3.96 29.23
N VAL A 107 -6.70 3.12 30.27
CA VAL A 107 -7.56 3.35 31.43
C VAL A 107 -6.87 4.20 32.51
N GLU A 108 -5.53 4.26 32.53
CA GLU A 108 -4.78 4.99 33.56
C GLU A 108 -4.59 6.47 33.17
N THR A 109 -5.67 7.25 33.24
CA THR A 109 -5.67 8.69 32.91
C THR A 109 -5.51 9.60 34.13
N ALA A 110 -5.66 9.06 35.35
CA ALA A 110 -5.73 9.85 36.59
C ALA A 110 -4.50 10.75 36.82
N ARG A 111 -3.29 10.28 36.46
CA ARG A 111 -2.03 11.04 36.63
C ARG A 111 -1.94 12.27 35.73
N TYR A 112 -2.74 12.32 34.68
CA TYR A 112 -2.69 13.35 33.65
C TYR A 112 -4.05 14.03 33.47
N GLY A 113 -4.90 13.93 34.50
CA GLY A 113 -6.29 14.36 34.46
C GLY A 113 -6.43 15.83 34.06
N GLU A 114 -5.56 16.72 34.51
CA GLU A 114 -5.60 18.14 34.17
C GLU A 114 -5.43 18.37 32.66
N LEU A 115 -4.52 17.64 32.02
CA LEU A 115 -4.31 17.75 30.58
C LEU A 115 -5.45 17.08 29.81
N ILE A 116 -5.81 15.85 30.18
CA ILE A 116 -6.80 15.02 29.47
C ILE A 116 -8.22 15.57 29.59
N ASN A 117 -8.58 16.13 30.75
CA ASN A 117 -9.92 16.66 31.01
C ASN A 117 -10.06 18.14 30.62
N SER A 118 -8.97 18.78 30.16
CA SER A 118 -9.02 20.10 29.55
C SER A 118 -9.23 20.00 28.03
N SER A 119 -9.36 21.14 27.36
CA SER A 119 -9.34 21.23 25.89
C SER A 119 -7.94 21.08 25.27
N ARG A 120 -6.92 20.72 26.08
CA ARG A 120 -5.54 20.51 25.61
C ARG A 120 -5.40 19.24 24.80
N ILE A 121 -6.09 18.17 25.20
CA ILE A 121 -6.01 16.84 24.58
C ILE A 121 -7.35 16.49 23.94
N LEU A 122 -7.38 16.50 22.62
CA LEU A 122 -8.54 16.14 21.81
C LEU A 122 -8.47 14.65 21.50
N ARG A 123 -9.56 13.94 21.74
CA ARG A 123 -9.67 12.48 21.52
C ARG A 123 -10.76 12.21 20.51
N PHE A 124 -10.39 11.55 19.42
CA PHE A 124 -11.31 11.14 18.37
C PHE A 124 -11.42 9.62 18.34
N TYR A 125 -12.65 9.11 18.18
CA TYR A 125 -12.93 7.70 18.04
C TYR A 125 -13.58 7.48 16.69
N LEU A 126 -12.86 6.84 15.77
CA LEU A 126 -13.24 6.76 14.37
C LEU A 126 -14.59 6.04 14.14
N GLU A 127 -14.90 5.04 14.96
CA GLU A 127 -16.19 4.33 14.94
C GLU A 127 -17.39 5.23 15.32
N GLU A 128 -17.14 6.35 16.00
CA GLU A 128 -18.18 7.28 16.46
C GLU A 128 -18.36 8.49 15.54
N LEU A 129 -17.51 8.64 14.53
CA LEU A 129 -17.61 9.73 13.57
C LEU A 129 -18.82 9.50 12.64
N ARG A 130 -19.46 10.59 12.20
CA ARG A 130 -20.63 10.49 11.33
C ARG A 130 -20.17 10.11 9.93
N GLU A 131 -20.70 9.00 9.41
CA GLU A 131 -20.41 8.56 8.05
C GLU A 131 -20.81 9.66 7.04
N GLY A 132 -19.92 9.94 6.09
CA GLY A 132 -20.16 10.87 4.99
C GLY A 132 -19.98 12.36 5.32
N GLU A 133 -19.70 12.73 6.57
CA GLU A 133 -19.53 14.12 7.02
C GLU A 133 -18.52 14.91 6.18
N SER A 134 -17.35 14.32 5.93
CA SER A 134 -16.39 14.81 4.95
C SER A 134 -15.76 13.64 4.19
N LEU A 135 -15.11 13.95 3.06
CA LEU A 135 -14.29 12.96 2.36
C LEU A 135 -13.16 12.46 3.27
N GLY A 136 -12.50 13.35 4.02
CA GLY A 136 -11.41 13.01 4.93
C GLY A 136 -11.85 12.04 6.03
N ILE A 137 -12.98 12.30 6.68
CA ILE A 137 -13.57 11.40 7.69
C ILE A 137 -13.90 10.04 7.07
N SER A 138 -14.49 10.04 5.88
CA SER A 138 -14.85 8.80 5.17
C SER A 138 -13.61 7.96 4.82
N MET A 139 -12.51 8.60 4.44
CA MET A 139 -11.20 7.95 4.22
C MET A 139 -10.62 7.37 5.51
N LEU A 140 -10.66 8.11 6.62
CA LEU A 140 -10.19 7.64 7.92
C LEU A 140 -11.02 6.43 8.42
N GLN A 141 -12.33 6.47 8.20
CA GLN A 141 -13.24 5.37 8.54
C GLN A 141 -13.00 4.11 7.69
N LEU A 142 -12.64 4.26 6.41
CA LEU A 142 -12.31 3.12 5.55
C LEU A 142 -11.17 2.26 6.14
N ILE A 143 -10.19 2.90 6.78
CA ILE A 143 -9.05 2.21 7.38
C ILE A 143 -9.51 1.27 8.51
N ILE A 144 -10.53 1.65 9.28
CA ILE A 144 -11.05 0.88 10.41
C ILE A 144 -12.30 0.05 10.11
N ALA A 145 -12.84 0.17 8.90
CA ALA A 145 -14.08 -0.49 8.51
C ALA A 145 -14.03 -2.01 8.75
N PRO A 146 -15.15 -2.73 8.86
CA PRO A 146 -15.13 -4.19 8.74
C PRO A 146 -14.81 -4.62 7.30
N THR A 147 -14.16 -5.79 7.12
CA THR A 147 -13.86 -6.36 5.77
C THR A 147 -15.11 -6.43 4.89
N ALA A 148 -16.26 -6.80 5.47
CA ALA A 148 -17.53 -6.88 4.77
C ALA A 148 -18.04 -5.54 4.19
N ARG A 149 -17.65 -4.40 4.79
CA ARG A 149 -18.11 -3.06 4.36
C ARG A 149 -17.04 -2.27 3.58
N ALA A 150 -15.78 -2.66 3.67
CA ALA A 150 -14.68 -1.91 3.05
C ALA A 150 -14.84 -1.76 1.54
N ILE A 151 -15.32 -2.79 0.83
CA ILE A 151 -15.60 -2.72 -0.62
C ILE A 151 -16.70 -1.69 -0.91
N GLU A 152 -17.81 -1.74 -0.17
CA GLU A 152 -18.94 -0.83 -0.39
C GLU A 152 -18.52 0.62 -0.13
N GLN A 153 -17.82 0.89 0.97
CA GLN A 153 -17.30 2.21 1.29
C GLN A 153 -16.30 2.70 0.23
N GLY A 154 -15.39 1.85 -0.23
CA GLY A 154 -14.50 2.18 -1.34
C GLY A 154 -15.25 2.55 -2.63
N LYS A 155 -16.30 1.80 -2.99
CA LYS A 155 -17.14 2.09 -4.16
C LYS A 155 -17.88 3.42 -4.05
N GLN A 156 -18.23 3.86 -2.85
CA GLN A 156 -18.86 5.15 -2.61
C GLN A 156 -17.84 6.31 -2.63
N LEU A 157 -16.63 6.08 -2.11
CA LEU A 157 -15.57 7.07 -2.04
C LEU A 157 -14.97 7.42 -3.42
N ILE A 158 -14.77 6.42 -4.28
CA ILE A 158 -14.11 6.61 -5.58
C ILE A 158 -14.83 7.69 -6.42
N PRO A 159 -16.16 7.60 -6.69
CA PRO A 159 -16.87 8.64 -7.44
C PRO A 159 -16.80 10.02 -6.77
N ARG A 160 -16.87 10.06 -5.43
CA ARG A 160 -16.81 11.31 -4.66
C ARG A 160 -15.48 12.02 -4.84
N ILE A 161 -14.36 11.30 -4.83
CA ILE A 161 -13.03 11.86 -5.13
C ILE A 161 -12.99 12.46 -6.53
N ARG A 162 -13.54 11.76 -7.54
CA ARG A 162 -13.56 12.27 -8.92
C ARG A 162 -14.34 13.58 -9.04
N GLN A 163 -15.41 13.72 -8.26
CA GLN A 163 -16.25 14.92 -8.26
C GLN A 163 -15.62 16.08 -7.49
N GLU A 164 -15.08 15.84 -6.31
CA GLU A 164 -14.54 16.88 -5.43
C GLU A 164 -13.12 17.33 -5.83
N PHE A 165 -12.34 16.45 -6.48
CA PHE A 165 -10.96 16.71 -6.88
C PHE A 165 -10.77 16.56 -8.39
N PRO A 166 -11.17 17.55 -9.20
CA PRO A 166 -11.03 17.50 -10.66
C PRO A 166 -9.57 17.63 -11.12
N LYS A 167 -8.65 18.03 -10.23
CA LYS A 167 -7.22 18.11 -10.53
C LYS A 167 -6.62 16.70 -10.56
N PHE A 168 -6.21 16.27 -11.75
CA PHE A 168 -5.70 14.92 -12.02
C PHE A 168 -4.69 14.41 -10.97
N LYS A 169 -3.70 15.21 -10.59
CA LYS A 169 -2.66 14.80 -9.64
C LYS A 169 -3.22 14.47 -8.24
N GLN A 170 -4.02 15.36 -7.68
CA GLN A 170 -4.61 15.17 -6.34
C GLN A 170 -5.61 14.02 -6.35
N GLN A 171 -6.41 13.92 -7.41
CA GLN A 171 -7.33 12.81 -7.63
C GLN A 171 -6.59 11.46 -7.62
N GLN A 172 -5.49 11.35 -8.38
CA GLN A 172 -4.68 10.14 -8.47
C GLN A 172 -4.07 9.75 -7.12
N GLU A 173 -3.51 10.72 -6.38
CA GLU A 173 -2.91 10.48 -5.06
C GLU A 173 -3.94 9.91 -4.05
N LEU A 174 -5.17 10.42 -4.08
CA LEU A 174 -6.26 9.94 -3.22
C LEU A 174 -6.78 8.57 -3.65
N LEU A 175 -6.90 8.31 -4.95
CA LEU A 175 -7.32 7.00 -5.46
C LEU A 175 -6.29 5.92 -5.15
N GLU A 176 -5.00 6.22 -5.26
CA GLU A 176 -3.91 5.31 -4.87
C GLU A 176 -3.95 5.00 -3.37
N LEU A 177 -4.29 5.98 -2.52
CA LEU A 177 -4.49 5.74 -1.09
C LEU A 177 -5.65 4.78 -0.82
N ILE A 178 -6.78 4.94 -1.50
CA ILE A 178 -7.91 4.00 -1.37
C ILE A 178 -7.49 2.61 -1.81
N GLU A 179 -6.82 2.47 -2.97
CA GLU A 179 -6.35 1.15 -3.43
C GLU A 179 -5.43 0.52 -2.38
N THR A 180 -4.47 1.29 -1.85
CA THR A 180 -3.54 0.83 -0.81
C THR A 180 -4.29 0.36 0.44
N ILE A 181 -5.28 1.13 0.92
CA ILE A 181 -6.11 0.76 2.07
C ILE A 181 -6.86 -0.55 1.78
N LEU A 182 -7.51 -0.66 0.62
CA LEU A 182 -8.32 -1.82 0.25
C LEU A 182 -7.47 -3.08 0.09
N VAL A 183 -6.36 -3.01 -0.64
CA VAL A 183 -5.43 -4.15 -0.83
C VAL A 183 -4.92 -4.65 0.51
N TYR A 184 -4.51 -3.74 1.39
CA TYR A 184 -4.02 -4.11 2.70
C TYR A 184 -5.10 -4.76 3.57
N LYS A 185 -6.32 -4.24 3.47
CA LYS A 185 -7.44 -4.61 4.32
C LYS A 185 -8.20 -5.86 3.85
N LEU A 186 -8.12 -6.16 2.55
CA LEU A 186 -8.83 -7.25 1.89
C LEU A 186 -7.84 -8.23 1.23
N PRO A 187 -6.93 -8.86 2.00
CA PRO A 187 -5.86 -9.69 1.42
C PRO A 187 -6.36 -10.94 0.68
N GLN A 188 -7.63 -11.32 0.88
CA GLN A 188 -8.27 -12.47 0.23
C GLN A 188 -9.11 -12.08 -0.99
N VAL A 189 -9.34 -10.78 -1.21
CA VAL A 189 -10.07 -10.29 -2.38
C VAL A 189 -9.07 -10.20 -3.52
N SER A 190 -9.45 -10.72 -4.69
CA SER A 190 -8.54 -10.69 -5.83
C SER A 190 -8.27 -9.25 -6.24
N ARG A 191 -7.05 -9.00 -6.73
CA ARG A 191 -6.69 -7.68 -7.24
C ARG A 191 -7.66 -7.20 -8.32
N LYS A 192 -8.07 -8.10 -9.23
CA LYS A 192 -9.06 -7.81 -10.28
C LYS A 192 -10.40 -7.29 -9.73
N GLU A 193 -10.84 -7.77 -8.58
CA GLU A 193 -12.09 -7.30 -7.94
C GLU A 193 -11.91 -5.90 -7.33
N ILE A 194 -10.76 -5.62 -6.73
CA ILE A 194 -10.42 -4.27 -6.25
C ILE A 194 -10.32 -3.32 -7.46
N GLU A 195 -9.61 -3.74 -8.51
CA GLU A 195 -9.44 -3.01 -9.76
C GLU A 195 -10.77 -2.69 -10.44
N ALA A 196 -11.74 -3.61 -10.43
CA ALA A 196 -13.07 -3.38 -11.00
C ALA A 196 -13.83 -2.22 -10.32
N MET A 197 -13.42 -1.78 -9.13
CA MET A 197 -13.97 -0.60 -8.47
C MET A 197 -13.44 0.72 -9.07
N PHE A 198 -12.27 0.66 -9.69
CA PHE A 198 -11.59 1.79 -10.33
C PHE A 198 -11.83 1.78 -11.84
N SER A 199 -11.56 2.91 -12.50
CA SER A 199 -11.50 2.92 -13.97
C SER A 199 -10.11 2.43 -14.44
N LEU A 200 -10.01 1.86 -15.64
CA LEU A 200 -8.73 1.40 -16.21
C LEU A 200 -7.66 2.51 -16.25
N SER A 201 -8.05 3.78 -16.34
CA SER A 201 -7.13 4.91 -16.29
C SER A 201 -6.61 5.20 -14.88
N ASP A 202 -7.41 4.92 -13.85
CA ASP A 202 -7.05 5.17 -12.45
C ASP A 202 -5.98 4.18 -11.98
N LEU A 203 -6.11 2.92 -12.38
CA LEU A 203 -5.24 1.82 -11.92
C LEU A 203 -3.85 1.83 -12.56
N LYS A 204 -3.78 2.07 -13.87
CA LYS A 204 -2.48 2.06 -14.61
C LYS A 204 -1.44 3.02 -14.05
N GLN A 205 -1.87 3.95 -13.21
CA GLN A 205 -1.08 5.04 -12.68
C GLN A 205 -0.75 4.89 -11.19
N THR A 206 -1.21 3.84 -10.52
CA THR A 206 -0.82 3.57 -9.14
C THR A 206 0.49 2.79 -9.10
N LYS A 207 1.36 3.09 -8.13
CA LYS A 207 2.67 2.42 -8.03
C LYS A 207 2.51 0.93 -7.84
N VAL A 208 1.56 0.53 -7.00
CA VAL A 208 1.24 -0.87 -6.72
C VAL A 208 0.85 -1.60 -8.01
N TYR A 209 0.18 -0.94 -8.95
CA TYR A 209 -0.17 -1.53 -10.25
C TYR A 209 1.02 -1.61 -11.20
N GLN A 210 1.84 -0.56 -11.24
CA GLN A 210 3.04 -0.54 -12.07
C GLN A 210 4.05 -1.62 -11.64
N GLU A 211 4.30 -1.74 -10.34
CA GLU A 211 5.19 -2.75 -9.76
C GLU A 211 4.70 -4.17 -10.09
N ALA A 212 3.42 -4.47 -9.89
CA ALA A 212 2.89 -5.80 -10.20
C ALA A 212 2.82 -6.09 -11.71
N LEU A 213 2.61 -5.06 -12.54
CA LEU A 213 2.67 -5.22 -13.99
C LEU A 213 4.10 -5.51 -14.46
N GLU A 214 5.09 -4.93 -13.79
CA GLU A 214 6.51 -5.17 -14.03
C GLU A 214 6.91 -6.57 -13.58
N GLU A 215 6.55 -6.98 -12.36
CA GLU A 215 6.76 -8.32 -11.83
C GLU A 215 6.14 -9.39 -12.75
N GLY A 216 4.89 -9.23 -13.15
CA GLY A 216 4.24 -10.18 -14.09
C GLY A 216 4.85 -10.19 -15.50
N ARG A 217 5.53 -9.11 -15.91
CA ARG A 217 6.30 -9.09 -17.17
C ARG A 217 7.65 -9.80 -17.03
N GLU A 218 8.27 -9.72 -15.86
CA GLU A 218 9.50 -10.44 -15.56
C GLU A 218 9.22 -11.95 -15.47
N GLU A 219 8.22 -12.36 -14.70
CA GLU A 219 7.80 -13.77 -14.60
C GLU A 219 7.48 -14.35 -15.98
N GLY A 220 6.64 -13.66 -16.78
CA GLY A 220 6.30 -14.15 -18.13
C GLY A 220 7.48 -14.19 -19.11
N ARG A 221 8.53 -13.38 -18.90
CA ARG A 221 9.77 -13.46 -19.68
C ARG A 221 10.64 -14.63 -19.22
N GLU A 222 10.68 -14.92 -17.93
CA GLU A 222 11.40 -16.07 -17.40
C GLU A 222 10.75 -17.38 -17.86
N GLU A 223 9.44 -17.51 -17.68
CA GLU A 223 8.66 -18.67 -18.15
C GLU A 223 8.85 -18.89 -19.66
N GLY A 224 8.62 -17.86 -20.49
CA GLY A 224 8.80 -17.99 -21.94
C GLY A 224 10.25 -18.28 -22.37
N ARG A 225 11.24 -17.91 -21.56
CA ARG A 225 12.65 -18.24 -21.81
C ARG A 225 12.98 -19.68 -21.42
N GLU A 226 12.37 -20.20 -20.35
CA GLU A 226 12.51 -21.60 -19.97
C GLU A 226 11.83 -22.51 -20.97
N GLU A 227 10.57 -22.23 -21.33
CA GLU A 227 9.83 -22.98 -22.35
C GLU A 227 10.58 -22.98 -23.69
N GLY A 228 11.01 -21.81 -24.18
CA GLY A 228 11.75 -21.73 -25.45
C GLY A 228 13.13 -22.42 -25.41
N ARG A 229 13.78 -22.51 -24.25
CA ARG A 229 15.02 -23.28 -24.09
C ARG A 229 14.76 -24.77 -24.13
N GLU A 230 13.69 -25.23 -23.49
CA GLU A 230 13.33 -26.63 -23.45
C GLU A 230 12.88 -27.12 -24.83
N GLU A 231 12.00 -26.37 -25.51
CA GLU A 231 11.61 -26.63 -26.90
C GLU A 231 12.82 -26.63 -27.82
N GLY A 232 13.66 -25.60 -27.78
CA GLY A 232 14.86 -25.52 -28.63
C GLY A 232 15.88 -26.64 -28.37
N ARG A 233 15.96 -27.14 -27.12
CA ARG A 233 16.79 -28.30 -26.80
C ARG A 233 16.21 -29.58 -27.39
N GLN A 234 14.90 -29.81 -27.27
CA GLN A 234 14.24 -30.98 -27.84
C GLN A 234 14.34 -30.99 -29.37
N GLU A 235 14.10 -29.84 -30.01
CA GLU A 235 14.27 -29.69 -31.45
C GLU A 235 15.71 -29.91 -31.89
N GLY A 236 16.69 -29.36 -31.16
CA GLY A 236 18.11 -29.55 -31.43
C GLY A 236 18.57 -31.01 -31.28
N GLU A 237 18.11 -31.70 -30.23
CA GLU A 237 18.37 -33.13 -30.03
C GLU A 237 17.75 -33.98 -31.15
N LEU A 238 16.50 -33.68 -31.56
CA LEU A 238 15.85 -34.35 -32.69
C LEU A 238 16.61 -34.10 -34.01
N ALA A 239 16.97 -32.86 -34.30
CA ALA A 239 17.71 -32.50 -35.51
C ALA A 239 19.09 -33.19 -35.56
N ALA A 240 19.80 -33.27 -34.43
CA ALA A 240 21.07 -33.98 -34.33
C ALA A 240 20.91 -35.49 -34.55
N LYS A 241 19.87 -36.10 -33.97
CA LYS A 241 19.52 -37.52 -34.21
C LYS A 241 19.27 -37.75 -35.70
N LEU A 242 18.42 -36.93 -36.35
CA LEU A 242 18.12 -37.06 -37.77
C LEU A 242 19.36 -36.87 -38.66
N ALA A 243 20.22 -35.88 -38.38
CA ALA A 243 21.45 -35.63 -39.12
C ALA A 243 22.49 -36.76 -39.01
N SER A 244 22.39 -37.61 -37.98
CA SER A 244 23.31 -38.76 -37.79
C SER A 244 22.94 -39.99 -38.65
N ILE A 245 21.69 -40.05 -39.14
CA ILE A 245 21.14 -41.21 -39.88
C ILE A 245 21.98 -41.59 -41.11
N PRO A 246 22.41 -40.67 -42.01
CA PRO A 246 23.21 -41.03 -43.18
C PRO A 246 24.53 -41.70 -42.83
N ARG A 247 25.17 -41.26 -41.73
CA ARG A 247 26.44 -41.83 -41.27
C ARG A 247 26.25 -43.24 -40.70
N LEU A 248 25.16 -43.49 -39.99
CA LEU A 248 24.83 -44.81 -39.45
C LEU A 248 24.46 -45.81 -40.56
N LEU A 249 23.79 -45.35 -41.61
CA LEU A 249 23.54 -46.14 -42.82
C LEU A 249 24.84 -46.50 -43.54
N ALA A 250 25.77 -45.55 -43.68
CA ALA A 250 27.08 -45.79 -44.28
C ALA A 250 27.93 -46.81 -43.49
N LEU A 251 27.66 -46.98 -42.18
CA LEU A 251 28.27 -48.00 -41.32
C LEU A 251 27.57 -49.36 -41.42
N GLY A 252 26.51 -49.49 -42.23
CA GLY A 252 25.83 -50.74 -42.54
C GLY A 252 24.67 -51.11 -41.60
N LEU A 253 24.19 -50.19 -40.75
CA LEU A 253 23.00 -50.44 -39.93
C LEU A 253 21.72 -50.38 -40.78
N ASN A 254 20.73 -51.20 -40.44
CA ASN A 254 19.41 -51.15 -41.08
C ASN A 254 18.47 -50.12 -40.40
N PHE A 255 17.34 -49.79 -41.03
CA PHE A 255 16.41 -48.77 -40.52
C PHE A 255 15.85 -49.07 -39.12
N GLU A 256 15.59 -50.33 -38.81
CA GLU A 256 15.05 -50.75 -37.50
C GLU A 256 16.10 -50.57 -36.39
N GLN A 257 17.35 -50.92 -36.68
CA GLN A 257 18.48 -50.74 -35.78
C GLN A 257 18.78 -49.25 -35.53
N ILE A 258 18.65 -48.39 -36.56
CA ILE A 258 18.85 -46.94 -36.44
C ILE A 258 17.72 -46.30 -35.64
N ALA A 259 16.46 -46.66 -35.92
CA ALA A 259 15.29 -46.19 -35.16
C ALA A 259 15.42 -46.54 -33.67
N GLN A 260 15.83 -47.78 -33.37
CA GLN A 260 16.07 -48.21 -32.00
C GLN A 260 17.25 -47.49 -31.34
N ALA A 261 18.37 -47.28 -32.06
CA ALA A 261 19.57 -46.65 -31.50
C ALA A 261 19.42 -45.15 -31.25
N LEU A 262 18.60 -44.45 -32.04
CA LEU A 262 18.33 -43.03 -31.90
C LEU A 262 17.03 -42.73 -31.13
N GLU A 263 16.29 -43.76 -30.71
CA GLU A 263 14.97 -43.66 -30.09
C GLU A 263 14.03 -42.80 -30.93
N LEU A 264 13.96 -43.12 -32.23
CA LEU A 264 13.09 -42.46 -33.21
C LEU A 264 12.08 -43.46 -33.76
N GLU A 265 10.96 -42.95 -34.26
CA GLU A 265 10.01 -43.77 -35.01
C GLU A 265 10.63 -44.18 -36.36
N ILE A 266 10.36 -45.41 -36.82
CA ILE A 266 10.88 -45.93 -38.10
C ILE A 266 10.50 -45.00 -39.27
N GLU A 267 9.31 -44.39 -39.24
CA GLU A 267 8.87 -43.44 -40.25
C GLU A 267 9.71 -42.15 -40.28
N GLN A 268 10.15 -41.65 -39.12
CA GLN A 268 11.04 -40.48 -39.03
C GLN A 268 12.41 -40.80 -39.65
N VAL A 269 12.90 -42.02 -39.44
CA VAL A 269 14.17 -42.48 -40.03
C VAL A 269 14.05 -42.62 -41.56
N ARG A 270 12.94 -43.16 -42.06
CA ARG A 270 12.67 -43.28 -43.51
C ARG A 270 12.56 -41.90 -44.18
N GLN A 271 11.81 -40.98 -43.59
CA GLN A 271 11.62 -39.62 -44.13
C GLN A 271 12.94 -38.84 -44.22
N ALA A 272 13.82 -38.96 -43.22
CA ALA A 272 15.13 -38.32 -43.22
C ALA A 272 16.04 -38.77 -44.38
N THR A 273 15.74 -39.91 -45.01
CA THR A 273 16.49 -40.44 -46.17
C THR A 273 15.83 -40.21 -47.53
N GLN A 274 14.59 -39.71 -47.55
CA GLN A 274 13.84 -39.42 -48.79
C GLN A 274 13.94 -37.94 -49.23
N GLY A 275 14.73 -37.13 -48.51
CA GLY A 275 14.87 -35.68 -48.70
C GLY A 275 16.10 -35.22 -49.52
N GLU A 276 16.78 -36.12 -50.25
CA GLU A 276 17.78 -35.75 -51.28
C GLU A 276 17.24 -35.97 -52.70
#